data_AF-V5GMR5-F1
#
_entry.id   AF-V5GMR5-F1
#
_cell.length_a   1.000
_cell.length_b   1.000
_cell.length_c   1.000
_cell.angle_alpha   90.00
_cell.angle_beta   90.00
_cell.angle_gamma   90.00
#
_symmetry.space_group_name_H-M   'P 1'
#
loop_
_entity.id
_entity.type
_entity.pdbx_description
1 polymer ?
#
loop_
_entity_poly.entity_id
_entity_poly.type
_entity_poly.pdbx_seq_one_letter_code
_entity_poly.pdbx_strand_id
1 'polypeptide(L)'
;MLLKIVLIFAIAAKGPAYCIGKRQKAVCFLDPKEGQGRGHFKEWYYDKKAGRCSQFVFGNSDGSPDENRFKSESECNTLCRSEVPSFCFEEVQPSIETHNSKKWTYKLSSGQCVEIQWNGDVTVGKNIFNSRHDCEQKCKIPDLGPCGKSVTIEYYCRQTDDQWYFYDNKTDSCRLMEPYECRNGGGNAFPYFYRCNQRCGRFIKDKCKMPIQNMTTCATLEPRFGYNQDTKMCEEFLGCDDGENSFPTAKQCWETCTKNPPSRCALSPDVTPWSGAFKRYYYDSNANRCFFKSQFGHYVSGKSNIFHTLEECNKACIAYHEPGMEY
;
A
#
# COMPACT_ATOMS: atom_id res chain seq x y z
N MET A 1 -86.54 -4.41 -10.50
CA MET A 1 -85.47 -4.62 -9.50
C MET A 1 -84.75 -5.91 -9.83
N LEU A 2 -83.48 -5.83 -10.23
CA LEU A 2 -82.47 -6.90 -10.16
C LEU A 2 -81.14 -6.32 -10.68
N LEU A 3 -80.35 -5.75 -9.77
CA LEU A 3 -78.97 -5.34 -10.04
C LEU A 3 -78.14 -6.59 -10.32
N LYS A 4 -77.58 -6.73 -11.54
CA LYS A 4 -76.53 -7.70 -11.81
C LYS A 4 -75.18 -7.07 -11.41
N ILE A 5 -74.73 -7.40 -10.20
CA ILE A 5 -73.37 -7.07 -9.73
C ILE A 5 -72.43 -8.10 -10.37
N VAL A 6 -71.65 -7.68 -11.36
CA VAL A 6 -70.55 -8.48 -11.89
C VAL A 6 -69.32 -8.22 -11.03
N LEU A 7 -68.93 -9.22 -10.24
CA LEU A 7 -67.69 -9.25 -9.46
C LEU A 7 -66.50 -9.34 -10.42
N ILE A 8 -65.78 -8.24 -10.58
CA ILE A 8 -64.46 -8.23 -11.21
C ILE A 8 -63.47 -8.78 -10.18
N PHE A 9 -63.08 -10.04 -10.32
CA PHE A 9 -61.91 -10.56 -9.62
C PHE A 9 -60.67 -9.87 -10.18
N ALA A 10 -60.21 -8.81 -9.51
CA ALA A 10 -58.88 -8.28 -9.71
C ALA A 10 -57.88 -9.37 -9.28
N ILE A 11 -57.31 -10.07 -10.25
CA ILE A 11 -56.13 -10.89 -10.02
C ILE A 11 -55.03 -9.90 -9.66
N ALA A 12 -54.77 -9.74 -8.36
CA ALA A 12 -53.54 -9.14 -7.90
C ALA A 12 -52.42 -10.05 -8.39
N ALA A 13 -51.88 -9.74 -9.57
CA ALA A 13 -50.58 -10.23 -9.98
C ALA A 13 -49.62 -9.73 -8.90
N LYS A 14 -49.32 -10.61 -7.94
CA LYS A 14 -48.10 -10.50 -7.15
C LYS A 14 -46.99 -10.60 -8.17
N GLY A 15 -46.62 -9.47 -8.76
CA GLY A 15 -45.36 -9.34 -9.46
C GLY A 15 -44.29 -9.90 -8.54
N PRO A 16 -43.37 -10.74 -9.06
CA PRO A 16 -42.34 -11.32 -8.24
C PRO A 16 -41.69 -10.20 -7.45
N ALA A 17 -41.59 -10.41 -6.14
CA ALA A 17 -40.94 -9.50 -5.22
C ALA A 17 -39.67 -8.99 -5.88
N TYR A 18 -39.68 -7.68 -6.13
CA TYR A 18 -38.55 -6.84 -6.49
C TYR A 18 -37.24 -7.51 -6.11
N CYS A 19 -36.37 -7.77 -7.08
CA CYS A 19 -35.01 -8.23 -6.82
C CYS A 19 -34.37 -7.30 -5.80
N ILE A 20 -34.37 -7.69 -4.52
CA ILE A 20 -33.36 -7.26 -3.55
C ILE A 20 -32.09 -7.99 -3.99
N GLY A 21 -31.61 -7.62 -5.17
CA GLY A 21 -30.62 -8.34 -5.95
C GLY A 21 -29.26 -7.98 -5.41
N LYS A 22 -28.51 -9.00 -4.98
CA LYS A 22 -27.13 -8.89 -4.52
C LYS A 22 -26.36 -7.85 -5.33
N ARG A 23 -25.62 -7.00 -4.62
CA ARG A 23 -24.69 -6.02 -5.20
C ARG A 23 -23.85 -6.68 -6.30
N GLN A 24 -23.83 -6.10 -7.50
CA GLN A 24 -23.18 -6.73 -8.65
C GLN A 24 -21.65 -6.62 -8.55
N LYS A 25 -20.91 -7.68 -8.87
CA LYS A 25 -19.43 -7.67 -8.89
C LYS A 25 -18.86 -6.63 -9.89
N ALA A 26 -19.67 -6.22 -10.87
CA ALA A 26 -19.32 -5.17 -11.83
C ALA A 26 -18.94 -3.83 -11.18
N VAL A 27 -19.48 -3.53 -9.98
CA VAL A 27 -19.16 -2.27 -9.27
C VAL A 27 -17.67 -2.15 -8.93
N CYS A 28 -16.97 -3.28 -8.76
CA CYS A 28 -15.54 -3.31 -8.48
C CYS A 28 -14.68 -2.80 -9.65
N PHE A 29 -15.24 -2.62 -10.85
CA PHE A 29 -14.51 -2.09 -11.99
C PHE A 29 -14.77 -0.60 -12.24
N LEU A 30 -15.74 -0.02 -11.55
CA LEU A 30 -16.10 1.40 -11.64
C LEU A 30 -15.11 2.24 -10.83
N ASP A 31 -14.82 3.45 -11.30
CA ASP A 31 -14.08 4.42 -10.50
C ASP A 31 -15.00 5.00 -9.39
N PRO A 32 -14.47 5.35 -8.21
CA PRO A 32 -15.28 5.97 -7.16
C PRO A 32 -15.79 7.33 -7.66
N LYS A 33 -17.03 7.65 -7.35
CA LYS A 33 -17.61 8.95 -7.72
C LYS A 33 -17.25 10.00 -6.67
N GLU A 34 -16.43 10.98 -7.06
CA GLU A 34 -16.29 12.24 -6.32
C GLU A 34 -17.64 12.97 -6.35
N GLY A 35 -18.42 12.84 -5.28
CA GLY A 35 -19.71 13.53 -5.18
C GLY A 35 -19.53 15.05 -5.21
N GLN A 36 -20.46 15.76 -5.86
CA GLN A 36 -20.48 17.23 -5.94
C GLN A 36 -20.88 17.94 -4.63
N GLY A 37 -21.10 17.19 -3.54
CA GLY A 37 -21.56 17.70 -2.26
C GLY A 37 -20.42 18.19 -1.36
N ARG A 38 -20.78 18.92 -0.30
CA ARG A 38 -19.84 19.43 0.72
C ARG A 38 -19.63 18.45 1.90
N GLY A 39 -20.15 17.23 1.80
CA GLY A 39 -19.99 16.20 2.82
C GLY A 39 -18.60 15.57 2.77
N HIS A 40 -18.13 15.06 3.91
CA HIS A 40 -16.87 14.32 4.02
C HIS A 40 -17.12 12.92 4.58
N PHE A 41 -17.71 12.04 3.76
CA PHE A 41 -18.04 10.68 4.18
C PHE A 41 -16.88 9.74 3.85
N LYS A 42 -16.05 9.42 4.85
CA LYS A 42 -14.97 8.43 4.74
C LYS A 42 -15.56 7.02 4.66
N GLU A 43 -15.57 6.45 3.47
CA GLU A 43 -16.08 5.10 3.19
C GLU A 43 -15.08 4.33 2.33
N TRP A 44 -15.40 3.08 1.99
CA TRP A 44 -14.49 2.19 1.28
C TRP A 44 -14.85 2.08 -0.20
N TYR A 45 -13.86 1.84 -1.05
CA TYR A 45 -14.06 1.46 -2.44
C TYR A 45 -12.96 0.49 -2.87
N TYR A 46 -13.19 -0.24 -3.94
CA TYR A 46 -12.16 -1.11 -4.51
C TYR A 46 -11.30 -0.34 -5.51
N ASP A 47 -10.04 -0.13 -5.16
CA ASP A 47 -9.04 0.43 -6.06
C ASP A 47 -8.51 -0.69 -6.96
N LYS A 48 -9.01 -0.76 -8.20
CA LYS A 48 -8.54 -1.74 -9.19
C LYS A 48 -7.09 -1.52 -9.61
N LYS A 49 -6.53 -0.31 -9.48
CA LYS A 49 -5.13 -0.04 -9.80
C LYS A 49 -4.23 -0.61 -8.70
N ALA A 50 -4.59 -0.42 -7.44
CA ALA A 50 -3.85 -0.97 -6.28
C ALA A 50 -4.22 -2.42 -5.93
N GLY A 51 -5.34 -2.93 -6.43
CA GLY A 51 -5.83 -4.28 -6.14
C GLY A 51 -6.28 -4.50 -4.71
N ARG A 52 -6.72 -3.44 -4.03
CA ARG A 52 -7.13 -3.48 -2.62
C ARG A 52 -8.35 -2.60 -2.38
N CYS A 53 -9.04 -2.84 -1.29
CA CYS A 53 -10.02 -1.91 -0.77
C CYS A 53 -9.29 -0.74 -0.10
N SER A 54 -9.72 0.48 -0.37
CA SER A 54 -9.11 1.70 0.14
C SER A 54 -10.18 2.66 0.61
N GLN A 55 -9.81 3.54 1.53
CA GLN A 55 -10.70 4.59 1.98
C GLN A 55 -10.77 5.71 0.95
N PHE A 56 -11.94 6.32 0.85
CA PHE A 56 -12.21 7.45 -0.02
C PHE A 56 -13.17 8.41 0.66
N VAL A 57 -13.06 9.71 0.34
CA VAL A 57 -13.96 10.74 0.89
C VAL A 57 -15.04 11.03 -0.14
N PHE A 58 -16.26 10.59 0.14
CA PHE A 58 -17.42 10.85 -0.72
C PHE A 58 -18.13 12.14 -0.32
N GLY A 59 -18.57 12.91 -1.32
CA GLY A 59 -19.22 14.21 -1.14
C GLY A 59 -20.66 14.17 -0.60
N ASN A 60 -21.28 12.99 -0.55
CA ASN A 60 -22.69 12.79 -0.18
C ASN A 60 -22.88 11.57 0.76
N SER A 61 -23.93 11.58 1.57
CA SER A 61 -24.23 10.50 2.55
C SER A 61 -24.71 9.20 1.90
N ASP A 62 -25.39 9.33 0.76
CA ASP A 62 -26.16 8.26 0.16
C ASP A 62 -25.36 7.64 -0.99
N GLY A 63 -25.03 6.37 -0.86
CA GLY A 63 -24.43 5.57 -1.93
C GLY A 63 -25.49 4.64 -2.52
N SER A 64 -25.50 4.48 -3.84
CA SER A 64 -26.35 3.46 -4.48
C SER A 64 -25.67 2.08 -4.46
N PRO A 65 -26.43 0.97 -4.48
CA PRO A 65 -25.85 -0.37 -4.57
C PRO A 65 -24.96 -0.56 -5.81
N ASP A 66 -25.20 0.19 -6.88
CA ASP A 66 -24.48 0.09 -8.16
C ASP A 66 -23.18 0.92 -8.20
N GLU A 67 -22.79 1.56 -7.10
CA GLU A 67 -21.55 2.33 -7.01
C GLU A 67 -20.38 1.51 -6.48
N ASN A 68 -19.15 1.94 -6.76
CA ASN A 68 -17.96 1.42 -6.07
C ASN A 68 -17.82 2.13 -4.71
N ARG A 69 -18.65 1.77 -3.73
CA ARG A 69 -18.75 2.45 -2.43
C ARG A 69 -19.32 1.55 -1.33
N PHE A 70 -18.52 1.16 -0.35
CA PHE A 70 -18.85 0.18 0.68
C PHE A 70 -18.77 0.81 2.07
N LYS A 71 -19.64 0.37 2.99
CA LYS A 71 -19.67 0.91 4.36
C LYS A 71 -18.55 0.36 5.22
N SER A 72 -17.94 -0.76 4.82
CA SER A 72 -16.80 -1.36 5.52
C SER A 72 -15.79 -1.98 4.56
N GLU A 73 -14.54 -2.09 5.01
CA GLU A 73 -13.49 -2.78 4.27
C GLU A 73 -13.85 -4.25 4.01
N SER A 74 -14.45 -4.91 5.00
CA SER A 74 -14.87 -6.32 4.91
C SER A 74 -15.92 -6.53 3.82
N GLU A 75 -16.90 -5.64 3.70
CA GLU A 75 -17.91 -5.68 2.63
C GLU A 75 -17.25 -5.55 1.25
N CYS A 76 -16.34 -4.58 1.10
CA CYS A 76 -15.57 -4.37 -0.12
C CYS A 76 -14.72 -5.59 -0.48
N ASN A 77 -13.93 -6.10 0.47
CA ASN A 77 -13.04 -7.25 0.25
C ASN A 77 -13.83 -8.50 -0.12
N THR A 78 -14.94 -8.76 0.57
CA THR A 78 -15.80 -9.93 0.30
C THR A 78 -16.38 -9.90 -1.13
N LEU A 79 -16.80 -8.72 -1.62
CA LEU A 79 -17.35 -8.61 -2.97
C LEU A 79 -16.26 -8.57 -4.06
N CYS A 80 -15.26 -7.71 -3.89
CA CYS A 80 -14.30 -7.37 -4.94
C CYS A 80 -13.04 -8.24 -4.94
N ARG A 81 -12.79 -9.01 -3.87
CA ARG A 81 -11.66 -9.91 -3.74
C ARG A 81 -12.11 -11.32 -3.36
N SER A 82 -13.20 -11.78 -3.97
CA SER A 82 -13.81 -13.08 -3.71
C SER A 82 -12.89 -14.30 -3.92
N GLU A 83 -11.78 -14.14 -4.64
CA GLU A 83 -10.76 -15.18 -4.82
C GLU A 83 -9.94 -15.42 -3.54
N VAL A 84 -9.91 -14.45 -2.62
CA VAL A 84 -9.22 -14.54 -1.34
C VAL A 84 -10.24 -15.00 -0.30
N PRO A 85 -9.98 -16.10 0.44
CA PRO A 85 -10.89 -16.55 1.47
C PRO A 85 -11.16 -15.44 2.50
N SER A 86 -12.42 -15.25 2.87
CA SER A 86 -12.83 -14.12 3.73
C SER A 86 -12.13 -14.09 5.09
N PHE A 87 -11.77 -15.26 5.62
CA PHE A 87 -11.02 -15.35 6.86
C PHE A 87 -9.64 -14.70 6.76
N CYS A 88 -9.03 -14.60 5.58
CA CYS A 88 -7.75 -13.92 5.38
C CYS A 88 -7.84 -12.40 5.58
N PHE A 89 -9.06 -11.84 5.66
CA PHE A 89 -9.30 -10.43 5.97
C PHE A 89 -9.49 -10.18 7.48
N GLU A 90 -9.54 -11.23 8.31
CA GLU A 90 -9.68 -11.06 9.75
C GLU A 90 -8.36 -10.55 10.36
N GLU A 91 -8.43 -9.47 11.15
CA GLU A 91 -7.28 -9.01 11.93
C GLU A 91 -7.10 -9.87 13.18
N VAL A 92 -5.89 -10.40 13.37
CA VAL A 92 -5.55 -11.20 14.56
C VAL A 92 -4.77 -10.33 15.54
N GLN A 93 -5.28 -10.23 16.76
CA GLN A 93 -4.61 -9.56 17.86
C GLN A 93 -3.61 -10.53 18.52
N PRO A 94 -2.30 -10.21 18.58
CA PRO A 94 -1.32 -11.05 19.27
C PRO A 94 -1.62 -11.17 20.77
N SER A 95 -1.31 -12.31 21.36
CA SER A 95 -1.43 -12.53 22.81
C SER A 95 -0.21 -11.92 23.54
N ILE A 96 -0.43 -11.26 24.69
CA ILE A 96 0.64 -10.57 25.46
C ILE A 96 1.29 -11.48 26.53
N GLU A 97 0.73 -12.66 26.80
CA GLU A 97 1.09 -13.50 27.94
C GLU A 97 2.31 -14.43 27.71
N THR A 98 2.78 -15.07 28.79
CA THR A 98 4.07 -15.79 28.86
C THR A 98 4.07 -17.22 28.30
N HIS A 99 2.90 -17.81 28.02
CA HIS A 99 2.78 -19.21 27.54
C HIS A 99 2.39 -19.32 26.06
N ASN A 100 2.83 -18.36 25.24
CA ASN A 100 2.49 -18.31 23.83
C ASN A 100 3.26 -19.31 22.98
N SER A 101 2.56 -19.88 22.00
CA SER A 101 3.17 -20.60 20.89
C SER A 101 3.35 -19.68 19.69
N LYS A 102 4.40 -19.91 18.90
CA LYS A 102 4.61 -19.19 17.64
C LYS A 102 3.63 -19.70 16.58
N LYS A 103 2.85 -18.79 16.01
CA LYS A 103 1.91 -19.06 14.91
C LYS A 103 2.11 -18.04 13.80
N TRP A 104 1.44 -18.26 12.67
CA TRP A 104 1.48 -17.36 11.52
C TRP A 104 0.11 -16.75 11.28
N THR A 105 0.06 -15.49 10.88
CA THR A 105 -1.17 -14.82 10.43
C THR A 105 -0.90 -14.07 9.13
N TYR A 106 -1.92 -13.90 8.30
CA TYR A 106 -1.83 -13.13 7.08
C TYR A 106 -2.19 -11.66 7.33
N LYS A 107 -1.24 -10.75 7.10
CA LYS A 107 -1.48 -9.31 7.16
C LYS A 107 -1.84 -8.79 5.77
N LEU A 108 -3.11 -8.48 5.57
CA LEU A 108 -3.65 -8.00 4.29
C LEU A 108 -2.96 -6.71 3.80
N SER A 109 -2.67 -5.79 4.72
CA SER A 109 -2.10 -4.48 4.38
C SER A 109 -0.71 -4.55 3.75
N SER A 110 0.07 -5.59 4.07
CA SER A 110 1.40 -5.84 3.49
C SER A 110 1.47 -7.12 2.66
N GLY A 111 0.33 -7.77 2.42
CA GLY A 111 0.25 -9.06 1.74
C GLY A 111 1.23 -10.13 2.24
N GLN A 112 1.63 -10.09 3.52
CA GLN A 112 2.66 -10.98 4.09
C GLN A 112 2.07 -11.89 5.16
N CYS A 113 2.60 -13.11 5.23
CA CYS A 113 2.46 -13.98 6.38
C CYS A 113 3.51 -13.60 7.43
N VAL A 114 3.05 -13.16 8.60
CA VAL A 114 3.90 -12.72 9.71
C VAL A 114 3.76 -13.66 10.90
N GLU A 115 4.86 -13.88 11.63
CA GLU A 115 4.86 -14.68 12.85
C GLU A 115 4.30 -13.86 14.02
N ILE A 116 3.42 -14.48 14.81
CA ILE A 116 2.80 -13.90 16.00
C ILE A 116 2.91 -14.85 17.19
N GLN A 117 2.84 -14.29 18.39
CA GLN A 117 2.69 -15.03 19.63
C GLN A 117 1.20 -15.27 19.89
N TRP A 118 0.82 -16.53 20.11
CA TRP A 118 -0.59 -16.95 20.19
C TRP A 118 -0.80 -18.03 21.26
N ASN A 119 -1.77 -17.78 22.15
CA ASN A 119 -2.17 -18.69 23.23
C ASN A 119 -3.31 -19.65 22.84
N GLY A 120 -4.08 -19.33 21.79
CA GLY A 120 -5.26 -20.12 21.41
C GLY A 120 -4.96 -21.29 20.47
N ASP A 121 -6.01 -22.06 20.16
CA ASP A 121 -5.93 -23.09 19.14
C ASP A 121 -5.92 -22.51 17.72
N VAL A 122 -5.33 -23.27 16.81
CA VAL A 122 -5.48 -23.01 15.37
C VAL A 122 -6.81 -23.63 14.92
N THR A 123 -7.79 -22.78 14.65
CA THR A 123 -9.11 -23.18 14.18
C THR A 123 -9.20 -23.13 12.67
N VAL A 124 -9.88 -24.12 12.07
CA VAL A 124 -10.10 -24.16 10.63
C VAL A 124 -10.96 -22.97 10.21
N GLY A 125 -10.57 -22.30 9.12
CA GLY A 125 -11.30 -21.14 8.62
C GLY A 125 -11.03 -19.84 9.37
N LYS A 126 -9.89 -19.75 10.08
CA LYS A 126 -9.40 -18.54 10.73
C LYS A 126 -8.03 -18.11 10.19
N ASN A 127 -7.69 -16.83 10.36
CA ASN A 127 -6.43 -16.24 9.89
C ASN A 127 -5.23 -16.59 10.80
N ILE A 128 -5.16 -17.82 11.29
CA ILE A 128 -4.11 -18.29 12.20
C ILE A 128 -3.66 -19.65 11.70
N PHE A 129 -2.35 -19.83 11.55
CA PHE A 129 -1.77 -20.99 10.90
C PHE A 129 -0.59 -21.55 11.70
N ASN A 130 -0.41 -22.88 11.64
CA ASN A 130 0.72 -23.55 12.27
C ASN A 130 2.04 -23.34 11.50
N SER A 131 1.96 -23.12 10.19
CA SER A 131 3.13 -22.93 9.35
C SER A 131 2.99 -21.71 8.44
N ARG A 132 4.13 -21.10 8.12
CA ARG A 132 4.22 -20.05 7.09
C ARG A 132 3.67 -20.54 5.76
N HIS A 133 4.00 -21.78 5.38
CA HIS A 133 3.58 -22.37 4.12
C HIS A 133 2.06 -22.44 4.02
N ASP A 134 1.35 -22.89 5.06
CA ASP A 134 -0.11 -22.95 5.07
C ASP A 134 -0.74 -21.56 4.92
N CYS A 135 -0.20 -20.56 5.62
CA CYS A 135 -0.62 -19.17 5.48
C CYS A 135 -0.43 -18.66 4.04
N GLU A 136 0.74 -18.95 3.45
CA GLU A 136 1.05 -18.50 2.09
C GLU A 136 0.14 -19.17 1.06
N GLN A 137 -0.10 -20.48 1.16
CA GLN A 137 -0.99 -21.21 0.26
C GLN A 137 -2.45 -20.76 0.37
N LYS A 138 -2.94 -20.52 1.59
CA LYS A 138 -4.37 -20.22 1.81
C LYS A 138 -4.72 -18.75 1.64
N CYS A 139 -3.78 -17.84 1.91
CA CYS A 139 -4.06 -16.40 1.89
C CYS A 139 -3.15 -15.63 0.91
N LYS A 140 -1.83 -15.76 1.02
CA LYS A 140 -0.91 -14.95 0.18
C LYS A 140 -1.09 -15.23 -1.31
N ILE A 141 -1.07 -16.50 -1.73
CA ILE A 141 -1.10 -16.89 -3.14
C ILE A 141 -2.42 -16.49 -3.82
N PRO A 142 -3.60 -16.76 -3.25
CA PRO A 142 -4.85 -16.26 -3.79
C PRO A 142 -4.88 -14.72 -3.91
N ASP A 143 -4.27 -14.04 -2.95
CA ASP A 143 -4.28 -12.58 -2.90
C ASP A 143 -3.35 -11.91 -3.92
N LEU A 144 -2.31 -12.61 -4.41
CA LEU A 144 -1.44 -12.10 -5.47
C LEU A 144 -2.25 -11.70 -6.72
N GLY A 145 -3.37 -12.37 -7.00
CA GLY A 145 -4.22 -12.08 -8.15
C GLY A 145 -3.41 -12.06 -9.45
N PRO A 146 -3.48 -10.98 -10.26
CA PRO A 146 -2.65 -10.82 -11.46
C PRO A 146 -1.15 -10.92 -11.18
N CYS A 147 -0.65 -10.37 -10.07
CA CYS A 147 0.77 -10.40 -9.72
C CYS A 147 1.32 -11.83 -9.54
N GLY A 148 0.45 -12.80 -9.26
CA GLY A 148 0.84 -14.21 -9.12
C GLY A 148 1.01 -14.95 -10.44
N LYS A 149 0.66 -14.33 -11.58
CA LYS A 149 0.71 -14.97 -12.90
C LYS A 149 2.13 -14.89 -13.46
N SER A 150 2.70 -16.04 -13.82
CA SER A 150 3.99 -16.10 -14.53
C SER A 150 3.88 -15.53 -15.93
N VAL A 151 5.01 -15.14 -16.53
CA VAL A 151 5.10 -14.77 -17.94
C VAL A 151 5.04 -16.02 -18.85
N THR A 152 4.67 -15.85 -20.12
CA THR A 152 4.81 -16.92 -21.12
C THR A 152 6.17 -16.78 -21.80
N ILE A 153 6.92 -17.86 -21.96
CA ILE A 153 8.19 -17.84 -22.69
C ILE A 153 7.91 -18.27 -24.13
N GLU A 154 8.11 -17.37 -25.09
CA GLU A 154 7.99 -17.68 -26.53
C GLU A 154 9.18 -17.11 -27.30
N TYR A 155 9.51 -17.72 -28.44
CA TYR A 155 10.62 -17.29 -29.29
C TYR A 155 10.31 -15.99 -30.05
N TYR A 156 9.03 -15.72 -30.31
CA TYR A 156 8.55 -14.48 -30.93
C TYR A 156 7.29 -14.00 -30.20
N CYS A 157 7.41 -13.00 -29.33
CA CYS A 157 6.24 -12.26 -28.88
C CYS A 157 5.68 -11.43 -30.05
N ARG A 158 4.37 -11.14 -30.08
CA ARG A 158 3.86 -10.03 -30.89
C ARG A 158 4.48 -8.74 -30.34
N GLN A 159 5.63 -8.35 -30.89
CA GLN A 159 6.38 -7.18 -30.45
C GLN A 159 5.48 -5.96 -30.60
N THR A 160 5.25 -5.29 -29.48
CA THR A 160 4.86 -3.88 -29.45
C THR A 160 6.13 -3.10 -29.14
N ASP A 161 6.25 -1.87 -29.65
CA ASP A 161 7.39 -1.00 -29.35
C ASP A 161 7.49 -0.62 -27.84
N ASP A 162 6.45 -0.94 -27.07
CA ASP A 162 6.36 -0.61 -25.65
C ASP A 162 7.18 -1.55 -24.76
N GLN A 163 7.90 -0.95 -23.80
CA GLN A 163 8.49 -1.67 -22.67
C GLN A 163 7.41 -2.10 -21.69
N TRP A 164 7.50 -3.34 -21.20
CA TRP A 164 6.56 -3.89 -20.21
C TRP A 164 7.29 -4.29 -18.94
N TYR A 165 6.63 -4.06 -17.81
CA TYR A 165 7.09 -4.45 -16.49
C TYR A 165 6.19 -5.54 -15.94
N PHE A 166 6.73 -6.43 -15.13
CA PHE A 166 5.92 -7.43 -14.44
C PHE A 166 6.45 -7.65 -13.03
N TYR A 167 5.58 -8.14 -12.15
CA TYR A 167 5.98 -8.54 -10.81
C TYR A 167 6.58 -9.95 -10.84
N ASP A 168 7.84 -10.05 -10.46
CA ASP A 168 8.55 -11.30 -10.32
C ASP A 168 8.49 -11.78 -8.87
N ASN A 169 7.72 -12.85 -8.64
CA ASN A 169 7.55 -13.42 -7.30
C ASN A 169 8.83 -14.08 -6.75
N LYS A 170 9.84 -14.37 -7.59
CA LYS A 170 11.12 -14.92 -7.13
C LYS A 170 12.03 -13.84 -6.55
N THR A 171 12.11 -12.69 -7.23
CA THR A 171 12.91 -11.55 -6.78
C THR A 171 12.14 -10.62 -5.86
N ASP A 172 10.82 -10.81 -5.75
CA ASP A 172 9.91 -10.00 -4.94
C ASP A 172 9.98 -8.51 -5.38
N SER A 173 9.91 -8.28 -6.69
CA SER A 173 10.09 -6.96 -7.29
C SER A 173 9.40 -6.82 -8.64
N CYS A 174 8.96 -5.61 -8.97
CA CYS A 174 8.65 -5.24 -10.33
C CYS A 174 9.93 -5.09 -11.15
N ARG A 175 10.02 -5.75 -12.31
CA ARG A 175 11.17 -5.64 -13.23
C ARG A 175 10.72 -5.51 -14.67
N LEU A 176 11.61 -5.02 -15.52
CA LEU A 176 11.41 -5.03 -16.96
C LEU A 176 11.29 -6.49 -17.44
N MET A 177 10.38 -6.73 -18.37
CA MET A 177 10.24 -8.00 -19.07
C MET A 177 11.40 -8.18 -20.05
N GLU A 178 11.97 -9.38 -20.09
CA GLU A 178 13.00 -9.75 -21.07
C GLU A 178 12.38 -9.91 -22.46
N PRO A 179 13.16 -9.79 -23.56
CA PRO A 179 12.64 -9.83 -24.93
C PRO A 179 11.83 -11.10 -25.31
N TYR A 180 12.07 -12.22 -24.61
CA TYR A 180 11.39 -13.51 -24.82
C TYR A 180 10.26 -13.78 -23.80
N GLU A 181 10.03 -12.86 -22.86
CA GLU A 181 8.93 -12.93 -21.89
C GLU A 181 7.71 -12.22 -22.50
N CYS A 182 6.70 -13.00 -22.88
CA CYS A 182 5.52 -12.50 -23.55
C CYS A 182 4.37 -12.23 -22.57
N ARG A 183 3.56 -11.22 -22.91
CA ARG A 183 2.30 -10.92 -22.22
C ARG A 183 1.34 -12.10 -22.38
N ASN A 184 0.85 -12.64 -21.28
CA ASN A 184 -0.02 -13.81 -21.28
C ASN A 184 -1.51 -13.48 -21.06
N GLY A 185 -1.89 -12.19 -21.14
CA GLY A 185 -3.26 -11.74 -20.84
C GLY A 185 -3.68 -11.89 -19.37
N GLY A 186 -2.80 -12.37 -18.49
CA GLY A 186 -3.08 -12.63 -17.07
C GLY A 186 -3.02 -11.40 -16.16
N GLY A 187 -2.75 -10.22 -16.72
CA GLY A 187 -2.73 -8.94 -16.01
C GLY A 187 -1.48 -8.65 -15.16
N ASN A 188 -0.45 -9.52 -15.18
CA ASN A 188 0.84 -9.24 -14.55
C ASN A 188 1.77 -8.40 -15.43
N ALA A 189 1.38 -8.06 -16.66
CA ALA A 189 2.16 -7.20 -17.53
C ALA A 189 1.61 -5.77 -17.45
N PHE A 190 2.47 -4.84 -17.05
CA PHE A 190 2.16 -3.44 -16.83
C PHE A 190 2.96 -2.55 -17.80
N PRO A 191 2.35 -1.51 -18.38
CA PRO A 191 3.05 -0.63 -19.32
C PRO A 191 4.10 0.27 -18.64
N TYR A 192 4.03 0.44 -17.31
CA TYR A 192 4.95 1.32 -16.57
C TYR A 192 5.41 0.68 -15.28
N PHE A 193 6.65 0.98 -14.89
CA PHE A 193 7.23 0.56 -13.62
C PHE A 193 6.36 1.02 -12.44
N TYR A 194 5.89 2.26 -12.46
CA TYR A 194 4.96 2.81 -11.46
C TYR A 194 3.68 1.96 -11.37
N ARG A 195 3.03 1.60 -12.50
CA ARG A 195 1.78 0.82 -12.49
C ARG A 195 1.98 -0.59 -11.92
N CYS A 196 3.12 -1.21 -12.18
CA CYS A 196 3.46 -2.49 -11.56
C CYS A 196 3.58 -2.34 -10.03
N ASN A 197 4.33 -1.34 -9.55
CA ASN A 197 4.51 -1.13 -8.11
C ASN A 197 3.21 -0.69 -7.44
N GLN A 198 2.39 0.16 -8.07
CA GLN A 198 1.06 0.50 -7.56
C GLN A 198 0.18 -0.75 -7.36
N ARG A 199 0.23 -1.73 -8.27
CA ARG A 199 -0.61 -2.94 -8.20
C ARG A 199 -0.04 -4.04 -7.30
N CYS A 200 1.27 -4.25 -7.36
CA CYS A 200 1.95 -5.40 -6.76
C CYS A 200 2.90 -5.02 -5.62
N GLY A 201 3.13 -3.73 -5.40
CA GLY A 201 4.08 -3.18 -4.43
C GLY A 201 3.80 -3.60 -3.00
N ARG A 202 2.52 -3.72 -2.62
CA ARG A 202 2.13 -4.25 -1.31
C ARG A 202 2.71 -5.63 -0.99
N PHE A 203 3.12 -6.44 -1.98
CA PHE A 203 3.73 -7.75 -1.76
C PHE A 203 5.25 -7.71 -1.61
N ILE A 204 5.89 -6.63 -2.06
CA ILE A 204 7.33 -6.43 -2.04
C ILE A 204 7.78 -6.25 -0.58
N LYS A 205 8.67 -7.12 -0.10
CA LYS A 205 9.19 -7.02 1.27
C LYS A 205 10.16 -5.85 1.44
N ASP A 206 11.05 -5.66 0.46
CA ASP A 206 12.05 -4.59 0.49
C ASP A 206 11.48 -3.31 -0.13
N LYS A 207 10.68 -2.60 0.68
CA LYS A 207 9.99 -1.38 0.27
C LYS A 207 10.94 -0.27 -0.16
N CYS A 208 12.19 -0.30 0.32
CA CYS A 208 13.20 0.69 -0.03
C CYS A 208 13.67 0.57 -1.49
N LYS A 209 13.39 -0.55 -2.17
CA LYS A 209 13.65 -0.71 -3.62
C LYS A 209 12.49 -0.27 -4.49
N MET A 210 11.35 0.02 -3.90
CA MET A 210 10.19 0.50 -4.63
C MET A 210 10.36 1.99 -4.95
N PRO A 211 9.81 2.47 -6.08
CA PRO A 211 9.70 3.90 -6.33
C PRO A 211 8.81 4.55 -5.27
N ILE A 212 9.02 5.83 -4.98
CA ILE A 212 8.06 6.61 -4.20
C ILE A 212 6.77 6.68 -5.01
N GLN A 213 5.65 6.28 -4.41
CA GLN A 213 4.34 6.25 -5.07
C GLN A 213 3.49 7.40 -4.54
N ASN A 214 3.16 8.36 -5.39
CA ASN A 214 2.06 9.28 -5.09
C ASN A 214 0.75 8.57 -5.41
N MET A 215 0.11 7.98 -4.40
CA MET A 215 -1.20 7.38 -4.60
C MET A 215 -2.26 8.47 -4.68
N THR A 216 -2.83 8.67 -5.87
CA THR A 216 -3.99 9.56 -6.12
C THR A 216 -5.25 9.20 -5.32
N THR A 217 -5.21 8.15 -4.51
CA THR A 217 -6.37 7.51 -3.89
C THR A 217 -6.38 7.56 -2.37
N CYS A 218 -5.48 8.34 -1.76
CA CYS A 218 -5.49 8.58 -0.32
C CYS A 218 -6.73 9.35 0.12
N ALA A 219 -7.45 8.83 1.13
CA ALA A 219 -8.58 9.55 1.75
C ALA A 219 -8.14 10.87 2.41
N THR A 220 -6.89 10.94 2.85
CA THR A 220 -6.28 12.15 3.42
C THR A 220 -4.79 12.11 3.07
N LEU A 221 -4.27 13.22 2.55
CA LEU A 221 -2.85 13.38 2.27
C LEU A 221 -2.14 13.95 3.50
N GLU A 222 -1.02 13.35 3.86
CA GLU A 222 -0.16 13.72 4.96
C GLU A 222 1.30 13.78 4.47
N PRO A 223 2.19 14.56 5.11
CA PRO A 223 3.62 14.48 4.85
C PRO A 223 4.14 13.07 5.17
N ARG A 224 4.81 12.47 4.19
CA ARG A 224 5.43 11.15 4.25
C ARG A 224 6.84 11.22 3.68
N PHE A 225 7.63 10.19 3.93
CA PHE A 225 9.00 10.08 3.44
C PHE A 225 9.15 8.78 2.67
N GLY A 226 9.77 8.82 1.50
CA GLY A 226 10.10 7.63 0.71
C GLY A 226 11.57 7.60 0.39
N TYR A 227 12.19 6.43 0.35
CA TYR A 227 13.60 6.32 -0.01
C TYR A 227 13.75 6.25 -1.53
N ASN A 228 14.39 7.25 -2.11
CA ASN A 228 14.71 7.28 -3.53
C ASN A 228 16.06 6.61 -3.77
N GLN A 229 16.05 5.53 -4.56
CA GLN A 229 17.26 4.76 -4.89
C GLN A 229 18.20 5.50 -5.83
N ASP A 230 17.72 6.47 -6.61
CA ASP A 230 18.55 7.19 -7.58
C ASP A 230 19.33 8.31 -6.88
N THR A 231 18.65 9.07 -6.03
CA THR A 231 19.27 10.15 -5.24
C THR A 231 19.94 9.65 -3.96
N LYS A 232 19.63 8.41 -3.54
CA LYS A 232 20.05 7.83 -2.24
C LYS A 232 19.58 8.66 -1.05
N MET A 233 18.41 9.27 -1.17
CA MET A 233 17.83 10.14 -0.15
C MET A 233 16.44 9.68 0.30
N CYS A 234 16.12 9.97 1.56
CA CYS A 234 14.73 9.99 2.01
C CYS A 234 14.10 11.32 1.60
N GLU A 235 13.16 11.26 0.67
CA GLU A 235 12.49 12.42 0.08
C GLU A 235 11.10 12.57 0.68
N GLU A 236 10.75 13.79 1.08
CA GLU A 236 9.43 14.14 1.60
C GLU A 236 8.41 14.26 0.45
N PHE A 237 7.23 13.69 0.62
CA PHE A 237 6.12 13.76 -0.34
C PHE A 237 4.78 13.83 0.40
N LEU A 238 3.74 14.30 -0.28
CA LEU A 238 2.37 14.20 0.22
C LEU A 238 1.78 12.85 -0.20
N GLY A 239 1.38 12.04 0.78
CA GLY A 239 0.85 10.70 0.53
C GLY A 239 0.05 10.19 1.73
N CYS A 240 -0.13 8.88 1.82
CA CYS A 240 -0.75 8.23 2.98
C CYS A 240 0.01 6.97 3.36
N ASP A 241 -0.40 6.33 4.46
CA ASP A 241 0.11 5.00 4.79
C ASP A 241 -0.48 3.98 3.81
N ASP A 242 0.31 3.64 2.81
CA ASP A 242 0.02 2.59 1.85
C ASP A 242 0.68 1.27 2.22
N GLY A 243 1.48 1.22 3.29
CA GLY A 243 2.28 0.07 3.63
C GLY A 243 3.41 -0.22 2.63
N GLU A 244 3.86 0.74 1.82
CA GLU A 244 4.88 0.61 0.77
C GLU A 244 6.10 1.51 1.08
N ASN A 245 6.73 2.14 0.08
CA ASN A 245 7.83 3.10 0.27
C ASN A 245 7.32 4.45 0.79
N SER A 246 6.63 4.41 1.92
CA SER A 246 5.97 5.53 2.56
C SER A 246 6.15 5.40 4.06
N PHE A 247 6.94 6.29 4.65
CA PHE A 247 7.25 6.32 6.07
C PHE A 247 6.67 7.59 6.71
N PRO A 248 6.13 7.52 7.93
CA PRO A 248 5.58 8.68 8.63
C PRO A 248 6.64 9.72 9.06
N THR A 249 7.91 9.33 9.14
CA THR A 249 9.00 10.24 9.57
C THR A 249 10.27 10.00 8.78
N ALA A 250 11.09 11.05 8.61
CA ALA A 250 12.38 10.97 7.97
C ALA A 250 13.30 9.98 8.70
N LYS A 251 13.30 10.00 10.04
CA LYS A 251 14.03 9.04 10.87
C LYS A 251 13.71 7.59 10.49
N GLN A 252 12.42 7.23 10.44
CA GLN A 252 12.04 5.87 10.12
C GLN A 252 12.46 5.47 8.70
N CYS A 253 12.36 6.38 7.72
CA CYS A 253 12.86 6.14 6.37
C CYS A 253 14.38 5.87 6.38
N TRP A 254 15.17 6.77 6.97
CA TRP A 254 16.63 6.66 7.02
C TRP A 254 17.09 5.39 7.73
N GLU A 255 16.54 5.13 8.92
CA GLU A 255 16.87 3.94 9.70
C GLU A 255 16.42 2.65 9.01
N THR A 256 15.35 2.66 8.22
CA THR A 256 14.88 1.46 7.51
C THR A 256 15.69 1.18 6.27
N CYS A 257 15.91 2.20 5.43
CA CYS A 257 16.46 2.04 4.09
C CYS A 257 17.98 2.22 4.01
N THR A 258 18.60 2.76 5.05
CA THR A 258 20.06 2.92 5.14
C THR A 258 20.59 2.27 6.41
N LYS A 259 20.48 0.95 6.53
CA LYS A 259 21.08 0.22 7.67
C LYS A 259 22.53 -0.16 7.43
N ASN A 260 22.89 -0.52 6.20
CA ASN A 260 24.17 -1.14 5.86
C ASN A 260 24.71 -0.63 4.51
N PRO A 261 25.61 0.37 4.49
CA PRO A 261 26.04 1.19 5.62
C PRO A 261 24.97 2.24 6.00
N PRO A 262 24.97 2.72 7.26
CA PRO A 262 24.08 3.80 7.65
C PRO A 262 24.39 5.09 6.92
N SER A 263 23.33 5.78 6.46
CA SER A 263 23.46 7.17 6.02
C SER A 263 23.93 8.00 7.19
N ARG A 264 24.81 8.97 6.95
CA ARG A 264 25.18 9.94 7.98
C ARG A 264 23.98 10.72 8.51
N CYS A 265 22.92 10.87 7.73
CA CYS A 265 21.66 11.50 8.15
C CYS A 265 20.80 10.60 9.07
N ALA A 266 21.11 9.30 9.13
CA ALA A 266 20.51 8.36 10.09
C ALA A 266 21.25 8.35 11.44
N LEU A 267 22.50 8.83 11.48
CA LEU A 267 23.33 8.80 12.68
C LEU A 267 22.94 9.90 13.66
N SER A 268 23.07 9.61 14.96
CA SER A 268 23.03 10.64 15.99
C SER A 268 24.13 11.68 15.74
N PRO A 269 23.88 12.96 15.98
CA PRO A 269 24.89 13.99 15.83
C PRO A 269 25.98 13.86 16.90
N ASP A 270 27.24 13.81 16.46
CA ASP A 270 28.42 13.77 17.33
C ASP A 270 28.70 15.17 17.92
N VAL A 271 27.73 15.74 18.64
CA VAL A 271 27.83 17.07 19.24
C VAL A 271 28.24 17.01 20.71
N THR A 272 29.25 17.78 21.08
CA THR A 272 29.67 17.90 22.49
C THR A 272 28.65 18.70 23.30
N PRO A 273 28.48 18.43 24.61
CA PRO A 273 27.68 19.27 25.51
C PRO A 273 28.26 20.68 25.64
N TRP A 274 29.59 20.79 25.66
CA TRP A 274 30.32 22.05 25.83
C TRP A 274 30.32 22.91 24.56
N SER A 275 30.26 24.22 24.74
CA SER A 275 30.28 25.20 23.64
C SER A 275 31.71 25.57 23.28
N GLY A 276 32.07 25.44 22.00
CA GLY A 276 33.36 25.90 21.46
C GLY A 276 33.23 27.13 20.56
N ALA A 277 34.27 27.45 19.79
CA ALA A 277 34.32 28.64 18.93
C ALA A 277 33.74 28.42 17.52
N PHE A 278 33.59 27.18 17.07
CA PHE A 278 33.19 26.88 15.69
C PHE A 278 31.71 26.53 15.60
N LYS A 279 30.93 27.32 14.87
CA LYS A 279 29.56 26.98 14.53
C LYS A 279 29.55 25.79 13.57
N ARG A 280 28.83 24.73 13.93
CA ARG A 280 28.64 23.52 13.12
C ARG A 280 27.18 23.16 13.05
N TYR A 281 26.79 22.51 11.96
CA TYR A 281 25.41 22.12 11.70
C TYR A 281 25.25 20.61 11.80
N TYR A 282 24.07 20.15 12.15
CA TYR A 282 23.74 18.73 12.19
C TYR A 282 22.27 18.53 11.84
N TYR A 283 21.95 17.38 11.28
CA TYR A 283 20.59 17.03 10.90
C TYR A 283 19.88 16.28 12.04
N ASP A 284 18.71 16.72 12.44
CA ASP A 284 17.81 15.98 13.34
C ASP A 284 16.73 15.29 12.52
N SER A 285 16.78 13.96 12.49
CA SER A 285 15.87 13.12 11.70
C SER A 285 14.46 13.01 12.29
N ASN A 286 14.26 13.34 13.58
CA ASN A 286 12.92 13.41 14.16
C ASN A 286 12.20 14.69 13.72
N ALA A 287 12.95 15.79 13.58
CA ALA A 287 12.42 17.08 13.15
C ALA A 287 12.49 17.29 11.63
N ASN A 288 13.14 16.39 10.89
CA ASN A 288 13.51 16.58 9.48
C ASN A 288 14.15 17.96 9.23
N ARG A 289 15.11 18.36 10.08
CA ARG A 289 15.64 19.73 10.06
C ARG A 289 17.10 19.81 10.49
N CYS A 290 17.84 20.70 9.86
CA CYS A 290 19.20 21.04 10.26
C CYS A 290 19.23 22.10 11.36
N PHE A 291 19.95 21.80 12.45
CA PHE A 291 20.22 22.69 13.58
C PHE A 291 21.70 23.06 13.63
N PHE A 292 22.06 24.03 14.48
CA PHE A 292 23.46 24.38 14.71
C PHE A 292 23.84 24.29 16.18
N LYS A 293 25.13 24.06 16.42
CA LYS A 293 25.75 24.14 17.75
C LYS A 293 27.19 24.63 17.64
N SER A 294 27.67 25.31 18.67
CA SER A 294 29.07 25.73 18.76
C SER A 294 29.94 24.56 19.28
N GLN A 295 31.01 24.22 18.58
CA GLN A 295 31.89 23.07 18.82
C GLN A 295 33.36 23.51 18.87
N PHE A 296 34.22 22.71 19.51
CA PHE A 296 35.67 22.99 19.61
C PHE A 296 36.44 22.51 18.37
N GLY A 297 36.00 21.41 17.75
CA GLY A 297 36.67 20.83 16.60
C GLY A 297 36.41 21.62 15.32
N HIS A 298 37.48 22.04 14.64
CA HIS A 298 37.38 22.60 13.29
C HIS A 298 37.01 21.52 12.25
N TYR A 299 37.50 20.30 12.45
CA TYR A 299 37.42 19.20 11.48
C TYR A 299 36.03 18.56 11.41
N VAL A 300 35.58 18.29 10.18
CA VAL A 300 34.36 17.53 9.87
C VAL A 300 34.76 16.35 8.98
N SER A 301 34.49 15.13 9.44
CA SER A 301 34.98 13.91 8.78
C SER A 301 34.30 13.57 7.45
N GLY A 302 33.17 14.22 7.15
CA GLY A 302 32.28 13.89 6.05
C GLY A 302 31.44 12.61 6.25
N LYS A 303 31.74 11.81 7.30
CA LYS A 303 31.02 10.58 7.63
C LYS A 303 30.06 10.70 8.82
N SER A 304 30.33 11.61 9.76
CA SER A 304 29.46 11.87 10.91
C SER A 304 28.28 12.76 10.55
N ASN A 305 27.25 12.85 11.39
CA ASN A 305 26.14 13.80 11.19
C ASN A 305 26.51 15.23 11.64
N ILE A 306 27.58 15.79 11.07
CA ILE A 306 28.08 17.15 11.33
C ILE A 306 28.49 17.80 10.02
N PHE A 307 28.18 19.08 9.83
CA PHE A 307 28.40 19.84 8.59
C PHE A 307 29.02 21.21 8.91
N HIS A 308 29.75 21.79 7.95
CA HIS A 308 30.33 23.13 8.13
C HIS A 308 29.26 24.21 8.03
N THR A 309 28.32 24.05 7.09
CA THR A 309 27.29 25.05 6.79
C THR A 309 25.88 24.46 6.85
N LEU A 310 24.88 25.34 6.97
CA LEU A 310 23.47 24.96 6.87
C LEU A 310 23.15 24.38 5.49
N GLU A 311 23.71 24.96 4.44
CA GLU A 311 23.47 24.55 3.06
C GLU A 311 23.98 23.13 2.79
N GLU A 312 25.19 22.80 3.26
CA GLU A 312 25.73 21.44 3.19
C GLU A 312 24.83 20.43 3.90
N CYS A 313 24.33 20.78 5.09
CA CYS A 313 23.43 19.92 5.86
C CYS A 313 22.11 19.69 5.11
N ASN A 314 21.48 20.77 4.64
CA ASN A 314 20.21 20.68 3.92
C ASN A 314 20.38 19.85 2.63
N LYS A 315 21.41 20.13 1.83
CA LYS A 315 21.67 19.41 0.58
C LYS A 315 21.95 17.92 0.80
N ALA A 316 22.55 17.55 1.92
CA ALA A 316 22.87 16.17 2.23
C ALA A 316 21.69 15.37 2.79
N CYS A 317 20.81 16.00 3.57
CA CYS A 317 19.84 15.27 4.41
C CYS A 317 18.38 15.63 4.18
N ILE A 318 18.07 16.69 3.43
CA ILE A 318 16.69 17.14 3.18
C ILE A 318 16.44 17.15 1.67
N ALA A 319 15.44 16.40 1.23
CA ALA A 319 14.95 16.43 -0.14
C ALA A 319 13.43 16.31 -0.15
N TYR A 320 12.85 16.80 -1.24
CA TYR A 320 11.43 16.70 -1.54
C TYR A 320 11.28 15.89 -2.82
N HIS A 321 10.32 14.99 -2.84
CA HIS A 321 10.05 14.17 -4.01
C HIS A 321 9.31 15.00 -5.05
N GLU A 322 9.87 15.08 -6.25
CA GLU A 322 9.19 15.62 -7.42
C GLU A 322 8.60 14.43 -8.20
N PRO A 323 7.26 14.32 -8.31
CA PRO A 323 6.67 13.27 -9.12
C PRO A 323 7.18 13.39 -10.56
N GLY A 324 7.80 12.34 -11.09
CA GLY A 324 8.06 12.25 -12.52
C GLY A 324 6.74 12.37 -13.27
N MET A 325 6.73 13.10 -14.40
CA MET A 325 5.53 13.22 -15.23
C MET A 325 5.02 11.82 -15.60
N GLU A 326 3.81 11.48 -15.14
CA GLU A 326 3.06 10.31 -15.60
C GLU A 326 2.71 10.55 -17.08
N TYR A 327 3.49 10.00 -18.01
CA TYR A 327 3.17 10.01 -19.43
C TYR A 327 2.39 8.77 -19.85
#